data_AF-A0A4Y6KTD4-F1
#
_entry.id   AF-A0A4Y6KTD4-F1
#
_cell.length_a   1.000
_cell.length_b   1.000
_cell.length_c   1.000
_cell.angle_alpha   90.00
_cell.angle_beta   90.00
_cell.angle_gamma   90.00
#
_symmetry.space_group_name_H-M   'P 1'
#
loop_
_entity.id
_entity.type
_entity.pdbx_description
1 polymer ?
#
loop_
_entity_poly.entity_id
_entity_poly.type
_entity_poly.pdbx_seq_one_letter_code
_entity_poly.pdbx_strand_id
1 'polypeptide(L)'
;MDFRESMIHERYKLVTSRQLYLVDLTKDTFASYARTLAAFVAGTITLVSAAEKLSLSQAVVLDLILAIAVFLSFAASISVAQILFCIKRWYEYRAAECKINPDAPRAEWWACLFEAMYAAAILGSIGLVWWGYFYLGATVGKVATSTT
;
A
#
# COMPACT_ATOMS: atom_id res chain seq x y z
N MET A 1 43.12 -2.61 18.02
CA MET A 1 42.14 -2.05 17.06
C MET A 1 42.13 -0.56 17.28
N ASP A 2 42.41 0.23 16.25
CA ASP A 2 42.43 1.70 16.34
C ASP A 2 41.01 2.21 16.63
N PHE A 3 40.85 3.19 17.54
CA PHE A 3 39.55 3.73 17.93
C PHE A 3 38.75 4.23 16.71
N ARG A 4 39.47 4.74 15.70
CA ARG A 4 38.92 5.16 14.42
C ARG A 4 38.27 4.01 13.63
N GLU A 5 38.91 2.84 13.57
CA GLU A 5 38.36 1.66 12.90
C GLU A 5 37.12 1.12 13.63
N SER A 6 37.13 1.15 14.97
CA SER A 6 35.97 0.76 15.78
C SER A 6 34.75 1.66 15.49
N MET A 7 34.94 2.98 15.40
CA MET A 7 33.85 3.91 15.08
C MET A 7 33.30 3.73 13.66
N ILE A 8 34.15 3.41 12.69
CA ILE A 8 33.73 3.15 11.30
C ILE A 8 32.85 1.89 11.26
N HIS A 9 33.26 0.84 11.97
CA HIS A 9 32.51 -0.41 12.05
C HIS A 9 31.13 -0.25 12.72
N GLU A 10 31.05 0.52 13.81
CA GLU A 10 29.77 0.78 14.47
C GLU A 10 28.82 1.60 13.61
N ARG A 11 29.32 2.63 12.91
CA ARG A 11 28.51 3.43 11.97
C ARG A 11 28.00 2.58 10.82
N TYR A 12 28.84 1.69 10.30
CA TYR A 12 28.45 0.75 9.25
C TYR A 12 27.29 -0.15 9.70
N LYS A 13 27.43 -0.82 10.87
CA LYS A 13 26.35 -1.66 11.45
C LYS A 13 25.04 -0.89 11.65
N LEU A 14 25.12 0.34 12.16
CA LEU A 14 23.94 1.17 12.39
C LEU A 14 23.23 1.52 11.08
N VAL A 15 23.98 1.87 10.03
CA VAL A 15 23.38 2.22 8.74
C VAL A 15 22.73 1.00 8.06
N THR A 16 23.39 -0.16 8.08
CA THR A 16 22.85 -1.39 7.48
C THR A 16 21.63 -1.91 8.23
N SER A 17 21.62 -1.88 9.57
CA SER A 17 20.43 -2.26 10.37
C SER A 17 19.23 -1.36 10.10
N ARG A 18 19.44 -0.05 9.90
CA ARG A 18 18.37 0.90 9.53
C ARG A 18 17.81 0.62 8.14
N GLN A 19 18.64 0.22 7.18
CA GLN A 19 18.16 -0.19 5.86
C GLN A 19 17.27 -1.44 5.94
N LEU A 20 17.70 -2.48 6.67
CA LEU A 20 16.90 -3.69 6.86
C LEU A 20 15.54 -3.38 7.48
N TYR A 21 15.53 -2.56 8.54
CA TYR A 21 14.29 -2.12 9.18
C TYR A 21 13.32 -1.44 8.19
N LEU A 22 13.82 -0.60 7.28
CA LEU A 22 12.96 0.08 6.30
C LEU A 22 12.38 -0.89 5.27
N VAL A 23 13.17 -1.85 4.81
CA VAL A 23 12.70 -2.90 3.89
C VAL A 23 11.61 -3.74 4.53
N ASP A 24 11.79 -4.15 5.79
CA ASP A 24 10.79 -4.93 6.53
C ASP A 24 9.52 -4.09 6.78
N LEU A 25 9.68 -2.82 7.15
CA LEU A 25 8.56 -1.91 7.32
C LEU A 25 7.77 -1.70 6.02
N THR A 26 8.44 -1.58 4.87
CA THR A 26 7.79 -1.53 3.54
C THR A 26 6.92 -2.77 3.32
N LYS A 27 7.47 -3.97 3.53
CA LYS A 27 6.77 -5.24 3.34
C LYS A 27 5.58 -5.39 4.29
N ASP A 28 5.76 -5.05 5.57
CA ASP A 28 4.70 -5.12 6.58
C ASP A 28 3.57 -4.15 6.27
N THR A 29 3.91 -2.93 5.80
CA THR A 29 2.92 -1.93 5.36
C THR A 29 2.08 -2.48 4.21
N PHE A 30 2.73 -3.04 3.18
CA PHE A 30 2.03 -3.65 2.05
C PHE A 30 1.17 -4.84 2.48
N ALA A 31 1.71 -5.76 3.29
CA ALA A 31 0.99 -6.94 3.77
C ALA A 31 -0.21 -6.57 4.65
N SER A 32 -0.10 -5.52 5.46
CA SER A 32 -1.20 -4.99 6.27
C SER A 32 -2.31 -4.40 5.40
N TYR A 33 -1.94 -3.59 4.39
CA TYR A 33 -2.89 -3.09 3.41
C TYR A 33 -3.60 -4.22 2.65
N ALA A 34 -2.85 -5.19 2.14
CA ALA A 34 -3.41 -6.31 1.36
C ALA A 34 -4.41 -7.14 2.18
N ARG A 35 -4.11 -7.41 3.46
CA ARG A 35 -5.05 -8.07 4.39
C ARG A 35 -6.32 -7.26 4.61
N THR A 36 -6.16 -5.96 4.81
CA THR A 36 -7.30 -5.04 4.97
C THR A 36 -8.19 -5.06 3.73
N LEU A 37 -7.60 -4.88 2.55
CA LEU A 37 -8.31 -4.93 1.28
C LEU A 37 -9.06 -6.26 1.10
N ALA A 38 -8.40 -7.40 1.32
CA ALA A 38 -9.03 -8.71 1.19
C ALA A 38 -10.22 -8.90 2.13
N ALA A 39 -10.10 -8.44 3.39
CA ALA A 39 -11.19 -8.51 4.37
C ALA A 39 -12.40 -7.67 3.93
N PHE A 40 -12.17 -6.45 3.43
CA PHE A 40 -13.25 -5.60 2.94
C PHE A 40 -13.89 -6.11 1.65
N VAL A 41 -13.11 -6.72 0.74
CA VAL A 41 -13.65 -7.37 -0.47
C VAL A 41 -14.56 -8.54 -0.07
N ALA A 42 -14.10 -9.42 0.83
CA ALA A 42 -14.91 -10.52 1.33
C ALA A 42 -16.18 -10.04 2.07
N GLY A 43 -16.05 -9.00 2.89
CA GLY A 43 -17.18 -8.36 3.56
C GLY A 43 -18.19 -7.76 2.59
N THR A 44 -17.72 -7.10 1.53
CA THR A 44 -18.58 -6.51 0.48
C THR A 44 -19.34 -7.59 -0.28
N ILE A 45 -18.67 -8.68 -0.67
CA ILE A 45 -19.33 -9.82 -1.34
C ILE A 45 -20.42 -10.43 -0.44
N THR A 46 -20.11 -10.59 0.85
CA THR A 46 -21.05 -11.13 1.84
C THR A 46 -22.24 -10.18 2.03
N LEU A 47 -21.99 -8.88 2.15
CA LEU A 47 -23.03 -7.85 2.25
C LEU A 47 -23.98 -7.88 1.05
N VAL A 48 -23.44 -7.89 -0.17
CA VAL A 48 -24.25 -7.93 -1.40
C VAL A 48 -25.08 -9.21 -1.44
N SER A 49 -24.50 -10.36 -1.07
CA SER A 49 -25.22 -11.64 -1.04
C SER A 49 -26.29 -11.72 0.04
N ALA A 50 -26.13 -10.98 1.13
CA ALA A 50 -27.08 -10.92 2.25
C ALA A 50 -28.13 -9.81 2.09
N ALA A 51 -27.91 -8.85 1.20
CA ALA A 51 -28.77 -7.67 1.04
C ALA A 51 -30.23 -8.04 0.75
N GLU A 52 -30.48 -9.03 -0.12
CA GLU A 52 -31.83 -9.54 -0.43
C GLU A 52 -32.49 -10.18 0.80
N LYS A 53 -31.73 -10.91 1.61
CA LYS A 53 -32.24 -11.57 2.83
C LYS A 53 -32.54 -10.58 3.97
N LEU A 54 -31.83 -9.45 3.97
CA LEU A 54 -31.95 -8.40 4.98
C LEU A 54 -32.93 -7.29 4.56
N SER A 55 -33.56 -7.41 3.39
CA SER A 55 -34.43 -6.37 2.81
C SER A 55 -33.77 -4.98 2.78
N LEU A 56 -32.45 -4.94 2.59
CA LEU A 56 -31.72 -3.68 2.51
C LEU A 56 -32.06 -2.96 1.21
N SER A 57 -32.33 -1.65 1.30
CA SER A 57 -32.52 -0.86 0.09
C SER A 57 -31.22 -0.77 -0.70
N GLN A 58 -31.34 -0.78 -2.02
CA GLN A 58 -30.19 -0.72 -2.92
C GLN A 58 -29.35 0.55 -2.72
N ALA A 59 -30.00 1.66 -2.35
CA ALA A 59 -29.33 2.91 -1.99
C ALA A 59 -28.39 2.74 -0.77
N VAL A 60 -28.86 2.08 0.29
CA VAL A 60 -28.05 1.83 1.49
C VAL A 60 -26.85 0.93 1.19
N VAL A 61 -27.02 -0.07 0.33
CA VAL A 61 -25.91 -0.94 -0.11
C VAL A 61 -24.86 -0.13 -0.88
N LEU A 62 -25.27 0.75 -1.79
CA LEU A 62 -24.36 1.61 -2.55
C LEU A 62 -23.63 2.61 -1.65
N ASP A 63 -24.31 3.24 -0.70
CA ASP A 63 -23.69 4.16 0.27
C ASP A 63 -22.65 3.44 1.14
N LEU A 64 -22.93 2.20 1.54
CA LEU A 64 -21.99 1.39 2.32
C LEU A 64 -20.76 0.98 1.49
N ILE A 65 -20.95 0.61 0.22
CA ILE A 65 -19.83 0.34 -0.70
C ILE A 65 -19.00 1.60 -0.93
N LEU A 66 -19.63 2.77 -1.08
CA LEU A 66 -18.93 4.05 -1.20
C LEU A 66 -18.09 4.34 0.04
N ALA A 67 -18.65 4.15 1.24
CA ALA A 67 -17.92 4.33 2.49
C ALA A 67 -16.69 3.41 2.58
N ILE A 68 -16.83 2.14 2.17
CA ILE A 68 -15.72 1.19 2.09
C ILE A 68 -14.66 1.65 1.08
N ALA A 69 -15.06 2.10 -0.11
CA ALA A 69 -14.15 2.59 -1.15
C ALA A 69 -13.35 3.81 -0.68
N VAL A 70 -14.00 4.75 0.00
CA VAL A 70 -13.35 5.93 0.60
C VAL A 70 -12.37 5.51 1.70
N PHE A 71 -12.77 4.62 2.61
CA PHE A 71 -11.90 4.12 3.67
C PHE A 71 -10.65 3.42 3.10
N LEU A 72 -10.83 2.53 2.11
CA LEU A 72 -9.72 1.84 1.45
C LEU A 72 -8.79 2.83 0.74
N SER A 73 -9.34 3.89 0.13
CA SER A 73 -8.54 4.94 -0.52
C SER A 73 -7.68 5.72 0.48
N PHE A 74 -8.22 5.99 1.67
CA PHE A 74 -7.45 6.61 2.76
C PHE A 74 -6.33 5.69 3.26
N ALA A 75 -6.64 4.42 3.53
CA ALA A 75 -5.65 3.42 3.95
C ALA A 75 -4.54 3.23 2.91
N ALA A 76 -4.91 3.21 1.62
CA ALA A 76 -3.98 3.16 0.51
C ALA A 76 -3.05 4.38 0.48
N SER A 77 -3.61 5.58 0.64
CA SER A 77 -2.84 6.83 0.62
C SER A 77 -1.78 6.86 1.73
N ILE A 78 -2.15 6.45 2.94
CA ILE A 78 -1.20 6.33 4.06
C ILE A 78 -0.12 5.30 3.75
N SER A 79 -0.52 4.12 3.27
CA SER A 79 0.40 3.02 2.96
C SER A 79 1.41 3.41 1.88
N VAL A 80 0.94 4.05 0.80
CA VAL A 80 1.79 4.56 -0.28
C VAL A 80 2.75 5.61 0.24
N ALA A 81 2.29 6.58 1.03
CA ALA A 81 3.16 7.60 1.60
C ALA A 81 4.25 6.99 2.49
N GLN A 82 3.91 5.99 3.30
CA GLN A 82 4.86 5.28 4.17
C GLN A 82 5.88 4.48 3.36
N ILE A 83 5.46 3.76 2.31
CA ILE A 83 6.36 3.02 1.42
C ILE A 83 7.32 4.00 0.71
N LEU A 84 6.82 5.10 0.15
CA LEU A 84 7.64 6.10 -0.51
C LEU A 84 8.65 6.75 0.46
N PHE A 85 8.24 7.00 1.70
CA PHE A 85 9.14 7.47 2.75
C PHE A 85 10.24 6.44 3.04
N CYS A 86 9.90 5.15 3.16
CA CYS A 86 10.86 4.08 3.41
C CYS A 86 11.88 3.95 2.28
N ILE A 87 11.43 3.97 1.03
CA ILE A 87 12.30 3.94 -0.16
C ILE A 87 13.28 5.12 -0.15
N LYS A 88 12.78 6.33 0.10
CA LYS A 88 13.62 7.53 0.15
C LYS A 88 14.69 7.41 1.25
N ARG A 89 14.30 7.01 2.46
CA ARG A 89 15.23 6.86 3.58
C ARG A 89 16.22 5.74 3.36
N TRP A 90 15.81 4.63 2.75
CA TRP A 90 16.69 3.53 2.40
C TRP A 90 17.80 3.99 1.45
N TYR A 91 17.44 4.80 0.44
CA TYR A 91 18.41 5.38 -0.49
C TYR A 91 19.42 6.30 0.19
N GLU A 92 18.95 7.18 1.10
CA GLU A 92 19.82 8.04 1.92
C GLU A 92 20.80 7.21 2.75
N TYR A 93 20.34 6.11 3.36
CA TYR A 93 21.20 5.21 4.13
C TYR A 93 22.17 4.42 3.25
N ARG A 94 21.78 3.93 2.06
CA ARG A 94 22.74 3.31 1.12
C ARG A 94 23.81 4.28 0.68
N ALA A 95 23.44 5.52 0.38
CA ALA A 95 24.39 6.54 0.00
C ALA A 95 25.38 6.86 1.14
N ALA A 96 24.90 6.87 2.39
CA ALA A 96 25.76 7.01 3.57
C ALA A 96 26.69 5.79 3.74
N GLU A 97 26.20 4.57 3.52
CA GLU A 97 27.00 3.35 3.61
C GLU A 97 28.14 3.35 2.58
N CYS A 98 27.87 3.72 1.33
CA CYS A 98 28.87 3.79 0.27
C CYS A 98 29.97 4.83 0.56
N LYS A 99 29.68 5.86 1.37
CA LYS A 99 30.69 6.84 1.84
C LYS A 99 31.57 6.28 2.94
N ILE A 100 31.05 5.36 3.77
CA ILE A 100 31.77 4.73 4.88
C ILE A 100 32.61 3.55 4.37
N ASN A 101 32.06 2.76 3.46
CA ASN A 101 32.71 1.62 2.82
C ASN A 101 32.60 1.75 1.29
N PRO A 102 33.69 2.12 0.58
CA PRO A 102 33.70 2.27 -0.88
C PRO A 102 33.42 0.97 -1.64
N ASP A 103 33.70 -0.18 -1.02
CA ASP A 103 33.48 -1.51 -1.59
C ASP A 103 32.03 -1.98 -1.42
N ALA A 104 31.20 -1.24 -0.68
CA ALA A 104 29.80 -1.55 -0.54
C ALA A 104 29.07 -1.37 -1.89
N PRO A 105 28.19 -2.31 -2.28
CA PRO A 105 27.44 -2.19 -3.52
C PRO A 105 26.64 -0.89 -3.56
N ARG A 106 26.67 -0.18 -4.69
CA ARG A 106 25.98 1.10 -4.82
C ARG A 106 24.46 0.91 -4.66
N ALA A 107 23.75 2.00 -4.38
CA ALA A 107 22.29 1.96 -4.41
C ALA A 107 21.83 1.63 -5.84
N GLU A 108 21.52 0.36 -6.09
CA GLU A 108 21.02 -0.09 -7.37
C GLU A 108 19.58 0.38 -7.52
N TRP A 109 19.32 1.15 -8.58
CA TRP A 109 18.01 1.74 -8.84
C TRP A 109 16.90 0.68 -9.00
N TRP A 110 17.25 -0.55 -9.40
CA TRP A 110 16.33 -1.68 -9.50
C TRP A 110 15.74 -2.10 -8.14
N ALA A 111 16.48 -1.94 -7.03
CA ALA A 111 15.96 -2.22 -5.69
C ALA A 111 14.84 -1.22 -5.32
N CYS A 112 15.02 0.05 -5.66
CA CYS A 112 13.98 1.07 -5.50
C CYS A 112 12.78 0.81 -6.42
N LEU A 113 13.02 0.30 -7.63
CA LEU A 113 11.95 -0.07 -8.56
C LEU A 113 11.09 -1.21 -7.99
N PHE A 114 11.70 -2.24 -7.41
CA PHE A 114 10.98 -3.37 -6.83
C PHE A 114 10.08 -2.93 -5.65
N GLU A 115 10.59 -2.07 -4.76
CA GLU A 115 9.75 -1.54 -3.67
C GLU A 115 8.66 -0.58 -4.16
N ALA A 116 8.92 0.18 -5.23
CA ALA A 116 7.91 1.03 -5.85
C ALA A 116 6.75 0.20 -6.46
N MET A 117 6.97 -1.07 -6.81
CA MET A 117 5.89 -1.95 -7.27
C MET A 117 4.83 -2.19 -6.18
N TYR A 118 5.19 -2.17 -4.89
CA TYR A 118 4.19 -2.27 -3.82
C TYR A 118 3.26 -1.06 -3.82
N ALA A 119 3.81 0.14 -3.94
CA ALA A 119 3.00 1.36 -4.05
C ALA A 119 2.12 1.34 -5.31
N ALA A 120 2.67 0.92 -6.45
CA ALA A 120 1.92 0.79 -7.70
C ALA A 120 0.78 -0.24 -7.59
N ALA A 121 1.01 -1.37 -6.93
CA ALA A 121 -0.02 -2.39 -6.71
C ALA A 121 -1.16 -1.85 -5.83
N ILE A 122 -0.85 -1.11 -4.76
CA ILE A 122 -1.85 -0.45 -3.91
C ILE A 122 -2.70 0.55 -4.70
N LEU A 123 -2.05 1.40 -5.52
CA LEU A 123 -2.77 2.37 -6.34
C LEU A 123 -3.64 1.68 -7.40
N GLY A 124 -3.13 0.62 -8.03
CA GLY A 124 -3.86 -0.20 -8.98
C GLY A 124 -5.11 -0.85 -8.37
N SER A 125 -5.01 -1.39 -7.15
CA SER A 125 -6.17 -1.98 -6.47
C SER A 125 -7.24 -0.96 -6.11
N ILE A 126 -6.85 0.26 -5.71
CA ILE A 126 -7.83 1.35 -5.50
C ILE A 126 -8.50 1.77 -6.80
N GLY A 127 -7.74 1.85 -7.90
CA GLY A 127 -8.31 2.09 -9.23
C GLY A 127 -9.40 1.07 -9.59
N LEU A 128 -9.16 -0.21 -9.31
CA LEU A 128 -10.14 -1.28 -9.52
C LEU A 128 -11.39 -1.14 -8.61
N VAL A 129 -11.21 -0.77 -7.34
CA VAL A 129 -12.34 -0.54 -6.40
C VAL A 129 -13.24 0.59 -6.91
N TRP A 130 -12.67 1.73 -7.29
CA TRP A 130 -13.46 2.85 -7.82
C TRP A 130 -14.11 2.53 -9.16
N TRP A 131 -13.40 1.85 -10.05
CA TRP A 131 -13.97 1.39 -11.31
C TRP A 131 -15.19 0.47 -11.09
N GLY A 132 -15.09 -0.48 -10.16
CA GLY A 132 -16.21 -1.35 -9.78
C GLY A 132 -17.39 -0.58 -9.21
N TYR A 133 -17.15 0.40 -8.33
CA TYR A 133 -18.20 1.27 -7.77
C TYR A 133 -18.93 2.06 -8.87
N PHE A 134 -18.19 2.73 -9.77
CA PHE A 134 -18.80 3.51 -10.86
C PHE A 134 -19.56 2.62 -11.85
N TYR A 135 -19.04 1.43 -12.15
CA TYR A 135 -19.73 0.44 -12.99
C TYR A 135 -21.07 -0.01 -12.39
N LEU A 136 -21.09 -0.26 -11.07
CA LEU A 136 -22.33 -0.60 -10.36
C LEU A 136 -23.33 0.56 -10.39
N GLY A 137 -22.89 1.79 -10.07
CA GLY A 137 -23.75 2.98 -10.11
C GLY A 137 -24.36 3.25 -11.50
N ALA A 138 -23.57 3.09 -12.57
CA ALA A 138 -24.05 3.26 -13.95
C ALA A 138 -25.09 2.20 -14.33
N THR A 139 -24.92 0.96 -13.86
CA THR A 139 -25.87 -0.14 -14.11
C THR A 139 -27.22 0.12 -13.42
N VAL A 140 -27.20 0.59 -12.17
CA VAL A 140 -28.42 0.93 -11.41
C VAL A 140 -29.17 2.10 -12.05
N GLY A 141 -28.45 3.15 -12.49
CA GLY A 141 -29.05 4.30 -13.18
C GLY A 141 -29.77 3.92 -14.47
N LYS A 142 -29.24 2.96 -15.25
CA LYS A 142 -29.86 2.48 -16.49
C LYS A 142 -31.17 1.72 -16.26
N VAL A 143 -31.23 0.89 -15.21
CA VAL A 143 -32.44 0.13 -14.87
C VAL A 143 -33.59 1.09 -14.53
N ALA A 144 -33.32 2.13 -13.74
CA ALA A 144 -34.34 3.13 -13.35
C ALA A 144 -34.94 3.89 -14.54
N THR A 145 -34.15 4.18 -15.59
CA THR A 145 -34.61 4.87 -16.80
C THR A 145 -35.36 3.99 -17.81
N SER A 146 -35.30 2.65 -17.66
CA SER A 146 -35.97 1.71 -18.58
C SER A 146 -37.39 1.33 -18.15
N THR A 147 -37.77 1.67 -16.92
CA THR A 147 -39.08 1.39 -16.31
C THR A 147 -40.07 2.56 -16.36
N THR A 148 -39.71 3.64 -17.05
CA THR A 148 -40.57 4.80 -17.36
C THR A 148 -40.85 4.86 -18.85
#